data_AF-A0A941JDX3-F1
#
_entry.id   AF-A0A941JDX3-F1
#
_cell.length_a   1.000
_cell.length_b   1.000
_cell.length_c   1.000
_cell.angle_alpha   90.00
_cell.angle_beta   90.00
_cell.angle_gamma   90.00
#
_symmetry.space_group_name_H-M   'P 1'
#
loop_
_entity.id
_entity.type
_entity.pdbx_description
1 polymer ?
#
loop_
_entity_poly.entity_id
_entity_poly.type
_entity_poly.pdbx_seq_one_letter_code
_entity_poly.pdbx_strand_id
1 'polypeptide(L)' 'MASPTSKQLAGRQRRSLRAIRERLLNMAEAWDGVDQFNMGELSDLADHAERVSAQMMADDIGGQP' A
#
# COMPACT_ATOMS: atom_id res chain seq x y z
N MET A 1 -4.34 26.62 -3.79
CA MET A 1 -3.44 25.46 -3.59
C MET A 1 -3.24 24.79 -4.94
N ALA A 2 -2.01 24.44 -5.32
CA ALA A 2 -1.74 23.73 -6.57
C ALA A 2 -2.07 22.24 -6.40
N SER A 3 -2.69 21.64 -7.43
CA SER A 3 -2.94 20.20 -7.47
C SER A 3 -1.60 19.44 -7.53
N PRO A 4 -1.45 18.34 -6.76
CA PRO A 4 -0.22 17.56 -6.79
C PRO A 4 0.04 16.95 -8.17
N THR A 5 1.32 16.89 -8.56
CA THR A 5 1.77 16.15 -9.75
C THR A 5 1.50 14.66 -9.60
N SER A 6 1.41 13.92 -10.71
CA SER A 6 1.26 12.45 -10.70
C SER A 6 2.36 11.77 -9.87
N LYS A 7 3.60 12.28 -9.93
CA LYS A 7 4.74 11.81 -9.13
C LYS A 7 4.54 12.04 -7.63
N GLN A 8 4.06 13.21 -7.25
CA GLN A 8 3.74 13.51 -5.85
C GLN A 8 2.56 12.67 -5.34
N LEU A 9 1.55 12.46 -6.18
CA LEU A 9 0.39 11.62 -5.86
C LEU A 9 0.79 10.16 -5.65
N ALA A 10 1.50 9.56 -6.61
CA ALA A 10 1.99 8.19 -6.51
C ALA A 10 2.93 8.01 -5.31
N GLY A 11 3.80 8.99 -5.02
CA GLY A 11 4.65 8.95 -3.83
C GLY A 11 3.86 8.98 -2.51
N ARG A 12 2.79 9.80 -2.44
CA ARG A 12 1.90 9.84 -1.27
C ARG A 12 1.14 8.53 -1.10
N GLN A 13 0.55 8.02 -2.17
CA GLN A 13 -0.22 6.77 -2.14
C GLN A 13 0.65 5.57 -1.77
N ARG A 14 1.89 5.47 -2.28
CA ARG A 14 2.86 4.45 -1.86
C ARG A 14 3.10 4.43 -0.35
N ARG A 15 3.33 5.61 0.25
CA ARG A 15 3.52 5.71 1.70
C ARG A 15 2.26 5.32 2.47
N SER A 16 1.08 5.75 2.00
CA SER A 16 -0.19 5.36 2.62
C SER A 16 -0.42 3.85 2.56
N LEU A 17 -0.15 3.20 1.42
CA LEU A 17 -0.30 1.75 1.26
C LEU A 17 0.65 0.97 2.17
N ARG A 18 1.90 1.44 2.35
CA ARG A 18 2.84 0.83 3.31
C ARG A 18 2.36 0.94 4.76
N ALA A 19 1.81 2.10 5.14
CA ALA A 19 1.22 2.25 6.48
C ALA A 19 -0.02 1.36 6.67
N ILE A 20 -0.82 1.16 5.61
CA ILE A 20 -1.95 0.23 5.62
C ILE A 20 -1.47 -1.22 5.77
N ARG A 21 -0.41 -1.61 5.06
CA ARG A 21 0.24 -2.92 5.20
C ARG A 21 0.65 -3.19 6.66
N GLU A 22 1.35 -2.25 7.28
CA GLU A 22 1.76 -2.39 8.70
C GLU A 22 0.55 -2.57 9.62
N ARG A 23 -0.51 -1.78 9.40
CA ARG A 23 -1.75 -1.91 10.17
C ARG A 23 -2.43 -3.26 9.96
N LEU A 24 -2.44 -3.79 8.74
CA LEU A 24 -3.01 -5.11 8.42
C LEU A 24 -2.23 -6.23 9.10
N LEU A 25 -0.89 -6.17 9.09
CA LEU A 25 -0.05 -7.14 9.79
C LEU A 25 -0.28 -7.11 11.31
N ASN A 26 -0.39 -5.93 11.91
CA ASN A 26 -0.70 -5.82 13.34
C ASN A 26 -2.09 -6.40 13.68
N MET A 27 -3.07 -6.24 12.78
CA MET A 27 -4.39 -6.86 12.95
C MET A 27 -4.32 -8.38 12.76
N ALA A 28 -3.52 -8.88 11.82
CA ALA A 28 -3.31 -10.31 11.61
C ALA A 28 -2.65 -10.97 12.82
N GLU A 29 -1.64 -10.33 13.40
CA GLU A 29 -0.97 -10.78 14.63
C GLU A 29 -1.95 -10.92 15.80
N ALA A 30 -2.93 -10.02 15.91
CA ALA A 30 -3.97 -10.13 16.94
C ALA A 30 -4.88 -11.37 16.78
N TRP A 31 -4.89 -12.01 15.61
CA TRP A 31 -5.59 -13.27 15.36
C TRP A 31 -4.71 -14.52 15.52
N ASP A 32 -3.41 -14.36 15.79
CA ASP A 32 -2.51 -15.49 15.99
C ASP A 32 -3.00 -16.37 17.15
N GLY A 33 -3.11 -17.67 16.88
CA GLY A 33 -3.68 -18.65 17.80
C GLY A 33 -5.20 -18.54 18.07
N VAL A 34 -5.91 -17.56 17.50
CA VAL A 34 -7.37 -17.39 17.65
C VAL A 34 -8.11 -17.93 16.43
N ASP A 35 -7.77 -17.45 15.24
CA ASP A 35 -8.43 -17.83 13.99
C ASP A 35 -7.45 -17.71 12.81
N GLN A 36 -7.06 -18.86 12.24
CA GLN A 36 -6.11 -18.90 11.13
C GLN A 36 -6.66 -18.33 9.82
N PHE A 37 -7.98 -18.36 9.63
CA PHE A 37 -8.60 -17.82 8.43
C PHE A 37 -8.51 -16.29 8.44
N ASN A 38 -8.93 -15.64 9.53
CA ASN A 38 -8.85 -14.19 9.67
C ASN A 38 -7.40 -13.69 9.64
N MET A 39 -6.49 -14.41 10.29
CA MET A 39 -5.05 -14.12 10.22
C MET A 39 -4.52 -14.18 8.78
N GLY A 40 -4.92 -15.22 8.03
CA GLY A 40 -4.55 -15.40 6.63
C GLY A 40 -5.06 -14.29 5.73
N GLU A 41 -6.37 -14.00 5.77
CA GLU A 41 -7.00 -12.96 4.96
C GLU A 41 -6.36 -11.57 5.16
N LEU A 42 -6.03 -11.23 6.41
CA LEU A 42 -5.37 -9.96 6.72
C LEU A 42 -3.92 -9.91 6.22
N SER A 43 -3.20 -11.03 6.30
CA SER A 43 -1.83 -11.15 5.79
C SER A 43 -1.81 -11.05 4.25
N ASP A 44 -2.72 -11.74 3.57
CA ASP A 44 -2.86 -11.70 2.11
C ASP A 44 -3.21 -10.29 1.61
N LEU A 45 -4.09 -9.59 2.34
CA LEU A 45 -4.42 -8.20 2.06
C LEU A 45 -3.22 -7.27 2.27
N ALA A 46 -2.40 -7.50 3.29
CA ALA A 46 -1.18 -6.74 3.55
C ALA A 46 -0.18 -6.90 2.38
N ASP A 47 -0.01 -8.13 1.90
CA ASP A 47 0.85 -8.42 0.76
C ASP A 47 0.31 -7.80 -0.53
N HIS A 48 -1.01 -7.78 -0.73
CA HIS A 48 -1.61 -7.09 -1.86
C HIS A 48 -1.35 -5.58 -1.81
N ALA A 49 -1.48 -4.95 -0.64
CA ALA A 49 -1.16 -3.54 -0.45
C ALA A 49 0.31 -3.22 -0.79
N GLU A 50 1.25 -4.09 -0.40
CA GLU A 50 2.66 -3.95 -0.78
C GLU A 50 2.85 -4.04 -2.29
N ARG A 51 2.26 -5.06 -2.94
CA ARG A 51 2.36 -5.26 -4.40
C ARG A 51 1.84 -4.05 -5.17
N VAL A 52 0.67 -3.53 -4.80
CA VAL A 52 0.11 -2.33 -5.42
C VAL A 52 1.03 -1.13 -5.20
N SER A 53 1.57 -0.95 -3.98
CA SER A 53 2.49 0.14 -3.70
C SER A 53 3.77 0.07 -4.55
N ALA A 54 4.32 -1.14 -4.76
CA ALA A 54 5.52 -1.33 -5.56
C ALA A 54 5.28 -1.02 -7.05
N GLN A 55 4.07 -1.29 -7.55
CA GLN A 55 3.66 -1.04 -8.93
C GLN A 55 3.28 0.41 -9.22
N MET A 56 3.07 1.23 -8.18
CA MET A 56 2.75 2.66 -8.34
C MET A 56 3.97 3.45 -8.83
N MET A 57 4.17 3.44 -10.14
CA MET A 57 5.06 4.34 -10.87
C MET A 57 4.24 5.50 -11.42
N ALA A 58 4.75 6.72 -11.28
CA ALA A 58 4.29 7.82 -12.11
C ALA A 58 5.26 7.85 -13.28
N ASP A 59 4.80 7.50 -14.48
CA ASP A 59 5.59 7.78 -15.67
C ASP A 59 5.73 9.30 -15.79
N ASP A 60 6.96 9.79 -15.96
CA ASP A 60 7.22 11.16 -16.41
C ASP A 60 6.83 11.24 -17.91
N ILE A 61 5.56 10.99 -18.26
CA ILE A 61 5.03 11.33 -19.59
C ILE A 61 4.68 12.81 -19.53
N GLY A 62 5.64 13.64 -19.93
CA GLY A 62 5.47 15.09 -20.01
C GLY A 62 6.76 15.90 -19.98
N GLY A 63 7.93 15.28 -20.09
CA GLY A 63 9.14 15.99 -20.52
C GLY A 63 9.38 15.74 -22.01
N GLN A 64 8.89 16.63 -22.87
CA GLN A 64 9.42 16.85 -24.21
C GLN A 64 9.18 18.32 -24.63
N PRO A 65 10.01 18.85 -25.54
CA PRO A 65 10.81 20.08 -25.38
C PRO A 65 10.06 21.40 -25.51
#